data_AF-A0A7C5XLG4-F1
#
_entry.id   AF-A0A7C5XLG4-F1
#
_cell.length_a   1.000
_cell.length_b   1.000
_cell.length_c   1.000
_cell.angle_alpha   90.00
_cell.angle_beta   90.00
_cell.angle_gamma   90.00
#
_symmetry.space_group_name_H-M   'P 1'
#
loop_
_entity.id
_entity.type
_entity.pdbx_description
1 polymer ?
#
loop_
_entity_poly.entity_id
_entity_poly.type
_entity_poly.pdbx_seq_one_letter_code
_entity_poly.pdbx_strand_id
1 'polypeptide(L)'
;MPSWSIHRLILSQALQDVCREFSLDSLDREFLKGLYRGVVEPDKVPDRVVKYRLRIGRSSRVRVSTGYAKHHTVDKTLISYYYHLALYYARRENKMLSGLALGRAIHYAQDGAIKTRKYLLVDVHDEVEKELEILAKSLREDIQELCRDMKLDKKSSSTQDIEALCISYTQTIELLKNFFIELKQSIDIKKLWKIIWIARILKTITALTLITIPLLLNTYEALFFIIPITIGVALYRPRIYYEAMKTGVMILKPYNYKTVY
;
A
#
# COMPACT_ATOMS: atom_id res chain seq x y z
N MET A 1 -7.39 6.74 -19.36
CA MET A 1 -7.92 6.15 -18.12
C MET A 1 -8.23 4.71 -18.44
N PRO A 2 -7.65 3.77 -17.71
CA PRO A 2 -7.74 2.36 -18.04
C PRO A 2 -9.21 2.01 -17.93
N SER A 3 -9.76 1.36 -18.96
CA SER A 3 -11.15 0.95 -18.86
C SER A 3 -11.30 0.01 -17.66
N TRP A 4 -12.36 0.16 -16.87
CA TRP A 4 -12.63 -0.71 -15.70
C TRP A 4 -12.54 -2.21 -16.03
N SER A 5 -12.63 -2.58 -17.31
CA SER A 5 -12.41 -3.94 -17.80
C SER A 5 -10.99 -4.48 -17.59
N ILE A 6 -9.91 -3.71 -17.77
CA ILE A 6 -8.55 -4.26 -17.68
C ILE A 6 -8.20 -4.64 -16.25
N HIS A 7 -8.44 -3.74 -15.29
CA HIS A 7 -8.24 -3.99 -13.86
C HIS A 7 -8.99 -5.22 -13.37
N ARG A 8 -10.25 -5.35 -13.80
CA ARG A 8 -11.10 -6.49 -13.47
C ARG A 8 -10.64 -7.76 -14.14
N LEU A 9 -10.20 -7.73 -15.39
CA LEU A 9 -9.70 -8.91 -16.09
C LEU A 9 -8.45 -9.47 -15.40
N ILE A 10 -7.47 -8.61 -15.14
CA ILE A 10 -6.24 -8.99 -14.44
C ILE A 10 -6.58 -9.58 -13.06
N LEU A 11 -7.48 -8.93 -12.32
CA LEU A 11 -7.97 -9.42 -11.03
C LEU A 11 -8.64 -10.80 -11.15
N SER A 12 -9.54 -10.98 -12.12
CA SER A 12 -10.26 -12.24 -12.33
C SER A 12 -9.31 -13.39 -12.60
N GLN A 13 -8.34 -13.19 -13.50
CA GLN A 13 -7.35 -14.21 -13.86
C GLN A 13 -6.43 -14.53 -12.67
N ALA A 14 -5.92 -13.50 -11.98
CA ALA A 14 -5.06 -13.69 -10.82
C ALA A 14 -5.81 -14.40 -9.66
N LEU A 15 -7.09 -14.10 -9.46
CA LEU A 15 -7.93 -14.77 -8.47
C LEU A 15 -8.12 -16.25 -8.78
N GLN A 16 -8.35 -16.62 -10.05
CA GLN A 16 -8.48 -18.02 -10.45
C GLN A 16 -7.23 -18.82 -10.10
N ASP A 17 -6.05 -18.29 -10.46
CA ASP A 17 -4.77 -18.91 -10.15
C ASP A 17 -4.51 -19.03 -8.65
N VAL A 18 -4.74 -17.97 -7.88
CA VAL A 18 -4.54 -17.99 -6.43
C VAL A 18 -5.55 -18.91 -5.73
N CYS A 19 -6.81 -18.93 -6.15
CA CYS A 19 -7.80 -19.83 -5.57
C CYS A 19 -7.48 -21.30 -5.86
N ARG A 20 -6.98 -21.60 -7.08
CA ARG A 20 -6.50 -22.94 -7.45
C ARG A 20 -5.30 -23.36 -6.58
N GLU A 21 -4.32 -22.48 -6.39
CA GLU A 21 -3.12 -22.78 -5.61
C GLU A 21 -3.39 -22.97 -4.11
N PHE A 22 -4.33 -22.20 -3.54
CA PHE A 22 -4.66 -22.26 -2.11
C PHE A 22 -5.84 -23.18 -1.79
N SER A 23 -6.37 -23.90 -2.80
CA SER A 23 -7.58 -24.73 -2.71
C SER A 23 -8.75 -24.00 -2.03
N LEU A 24 -9.04 -22.79 -2.50
CA LEU A 24 -10.14 -21.97 -1.99
C LEU A 24 -11.41 -22.27 -2.78
N ASP A 25 -12.26 -23.17 -2.26
CA ASP A 25 -13.47 -23.65 -2.94
C ASP A 25 -14.46 -22.53 -3.28
N SER A 26 -14.56 -21.51 -2.43
CA SER A 26 -15.25 -20.26 -2.73
C SER A 26 -14.79 -19.13 -1.83
N LEU A 27 -14.60 -17.95 -2.41
CA LEU A 27 -14.38 -16.72 -1.65
C LEU A 27 -15.73 -16.13 -1.22
N ASP A 28 -15.74 -15.53 -0.03
CA ASP A 28 -16.92 -14.83 0.51
C ASP A 28 -17.46 -13.79 -0.48
N ARG A 29 -18.79 -13.79 -0.68
CA ARG A 29 -19.45 -12.95 -1.68
C ARG A 29 -19.33 -11.45 -1.38
N GLU A 30 -19.35 -11.05 -0.11
CA GLU A 30 -19.18 -9.65 0.27
C GLU A 30 -17.74 -9.20 0.05
N PHE A 31 -16.76 -10.05 0.40
CA PHE A 31 -15.36 -9.79 0.11
C PHE A 31 -15.14 -9.61 -1.39
N LEU A 32 -15.65 -10.52 -2.24
CA LEU A 32 -15.55 -10.40 -3.69
C LEU A 32 -16.21 -9.12 -4.22
N LYS A 33 -17.41 -8.77 -3.74
CA LYS A 33 -18.10 -7.53 -4.11
C LYS A 33 -17.25 -6.31 -3.77
N GLY A 34 -16.64 -6.29 -2.58
CA GLY A 34 -15.71 -5.25 -2.16
C GLY A 34 -14.50 -5.18 -3.09
N LEU A 35 -13.86 -6.33 -3.36
CA LEU A 35 -12.64 -6.45 -4.16
C LEU A 35 -12.81 -5.91 -5.58
N TYR A 36 -13.85 -6.35 -6.29
CA TYR A 36 -14.15 -5.88 -7.66
C TYR A 36 -14.60 -4.41 -7.71
N ARG A 37 -15.16 -3.88 -6.62
CA ARG A 37 -15.44 -2.45 -6.50
C ARG A 37 -14.15 -1.67 -6.25
N GLY A 38 -13.31 -2.14 -5.36
CA GLY A 38 -12.08 -1.47 -4.93
C GLY A 38 -11.06 -1.36 -6.05
N VAL A 39 -11.01 -2.32 -6.97
CA VAL A 39 -10.05 -2.30 -8.09
C VAL A 39 -10.37 -1.25 -9.16
N VAL A 40 -11.56 -0.66 -9.15
CA VAL A 40 -12.00 0.34 -10.14
C VAL A 40 -12.45 1.66 -9.53
N GLU A 41 -12.74 1.69 -8.23
CA GLU A 41 -13.20 2.89 -7.54
C GLU A 41 -12.17 4.03 -7.56
N PRO A 42 -10.84 3.81 -7.46
CA PRO A 42 -9.87 4.90 -7.45
C PRO A 42 -9.89 5.77 -8.72
N ASP A 43 -10.29 5.24 -9.88
CA ASP A 43 -10.48 6.05 -11.11
C ASP A 43 -11.60 7.09 -10.97
N LYS A 44 -12.60 6.80 -10.14
CA LYS A 44 -13.74 7.71 -9.87
C LYS A 44 -13.52 8.56 -8.64
N VAL A 45 -12.96 7.94 -7.60
CA VAL A 45 -12.76 8.50 -6.26
C VAL A 45 -11.29 8.33 -5.90
N PRO A 46 -10.41 9.16 -6.48
CA PRO A 46 -8.98 9.08 -6.28
C PRO A 46 -8.58 9.55 -4.87
N ASP A 47 -7.54 8.92 -4.32
CA ASP A 47 -6.87 9.44 -3.12
C ASP A 47 -6.13 10.75 -3.45
N ARG A 48 -5.94 11.62 -2.45
CA ARG A 48 -5.26 12.91 -2.65
C ARG A 48 -3.89 12.92 -1.98
N VAL A 49 -2.88 13.41 -2.70
CA VAL A 49 -1.55 13.71 -2.16
C VAL A 49 -1.55 15.14 -1.64
N VAL A 50 -1.15 15.30 -0.38
CA VAL A 50 -0.99 16.58 0.28
C VAL A 50 0.49 16.95 0.29
N LYS A 51 0.85 17.99 -0.46
CA LYS A 51 2.21 18.53 -0.46
C LYS A 51 2.33 19.62 0.60
N TYR A 52 3.33 19.48 1.45
CA TYR A 52 3.72 20.48 2.43
C TYR A 52 5.04 21.12 2.01
N ARG A 53 5.19 22.43 2.22
CA ARG A 53 6.46 23.15 2.07
C ARG A 53 6.86 23.68 3.44
N LEU A 54 8.15 23.58 3.74
CA LEU A 54 8.72 24.32 4.86
C LEU A 54 8.68 25.80 4.52
N ARG A 55 8.09 26.60 5.42
CA ARG A 55 8.14 28.05 5.28
C ARG A 55 9.56 28.49 5.65
N ILE A 56 10.24 29.18 4.74
CA ILE A 56 11.59 29.72 5.01
C ILE A 56 11.53 30.55 6.29
N GLY A 57 12.40 30.24 7.26
CA GLY A 57 12.49 30.93 8.55
C GLY A 57 11.52 30.47 9.65
N ARG A 58 10.73 29.40 9.47
CA ARG A 58 9.90 28.82 10.55
C ARG A 58 9.93 27.29 10.55
N SER A 59 9.90 26.69 11.74
CA SER A 59 9.82 25.23 11.97
C SER A 59 8.46 24.61 11.57
N SER A 60 7.49 25.43 11.15
CA SER A 60 6.14 24.99 10.81
C SER A 60 5.98 24.71 9.31
N ARG A 61 5.49 23.51 8.96
CA ARG A 61 5.13 23.13 7.58
C ARG A 61 3.79 23.76 7.19
N VAL A 62 3.73 24.39 6.03
CA VAL A 62 2.47 24.92 5.46
C VAL A 62 2.01 23.99 4.35
N ARG A 63 0.70 23.67 4.34
CA ARG A 63 0.08 22.93 3.21
C ARG A 63 0.16 23.83 1.97
N VAL A 64 0.78 23.33 0.90
CA VAL A 64 1.01 24.11 -0.33
C VAL A 64 0.12 23.68 -1.48
N SER A 65 -0.20 22.39 -1.57
CA SER A 65 -1.17 21.93 -2.57
C SER A 65 -1.78 20.59 -2.20
N THR A 66 -2.98 20.33 -2.74
CA THR A 66 -3.59 19.01 -2.80
C THR A 66 -3.69 18.63 -4.27
N GLY A 67 -3.00 17.57 -4.67
CA GLY A 67 -3.15 16.96 -5.99
C GLY A 67 -3.80 15.59 -5.86
N TYR A 68 -4.29 15.03 -6.97
CA TYR A 68 -4.64 13.62 -7.02
C TYR A 68 -3.38 12.76 -6.84
N ALA A 69 -3.53 11.60 -6.20
CA ALA A 69 -2.50 10.58 -6.24
C ALA A 69 -2.16 10.28 -7.70
N LYS A 70 -0.87 10.16 -8.00
CA LYS A 70 -0.44 9.91 -9.38
C LYS A 70 -0.81 8.47 -9.74
N HIS A 71 -1.53 8.31 -10.84
CA HIS A 71 -1.90 7.02 -11.43
C HIS A 71 -0.76 6.35 -12.21
N HIS A 72 0.43 6.97 -12.30
CA HIS A 72 1.49 6.55 -13.25
C HIS A 72 2.86 6.32 -12.58
N THR A 73 2.87 6.19 -11.27
CA THR A 73 4.08 5.88 -10.48
C THR A 73 3.69 4.96 -9.34
N VAL A 74 4.39 3.83 -9.19
CA VAL A 74 4.17 2.87 -8.10
C VAL A 74 4.18 3.58 -6.75
N ASP A 75 2.99 3.84 -6.21
CA ASP A 75 2.84 4.42 -4.89
C ASP A 75 2.88 3.32 -3.84
N LYS A 76 4.10 2.87 -3.54
CA LYS A 76 4.33 1.82 -2.53
C LYS A 76 3.72 2.17 -1.17
N THR A 77 3.53 3.45 -0.87
CA THR A 77 2.90 3.90 0.38
C THR A 77 1.41 3.61 0.38
N LEU A 78 0.69 3.96 -0.70
CA LEU A 78 -0.73 3.68 -0.83
C LEU A 78 -1.03 2.19 -0.98
N ILE A 79 -0.25 1.47 -1.79
CA ILE A 79 -0.38 0.01 -1.93
C ILE A 79 -0.23 -0.65 -0.56
N SER A 80 0.85 -0.32 0.16
CA SER A 80 1.08 -0.83 1.51
C SER A 80 -0.05 -0.46 2.46
N TYR A 81 -0.47 0.81 2.52
CA TYR A 81 -1.54 1.24 3.40
C TYR A 81 -2.85 0.46 3.17
N TYR A 82 -3.31 0.38 1.92
CA TYR A 82 -4.56 -0.30 1.59
C TYR A 82 -4.48 -1.82 1.79
N TYR A 83 -3.32 -2.43 1.54
CA TYR A 83 -3.07 -3.83 1.87
C TYR A 83 -3.21 -4.11 3.38
N HIS A 84 -2.56 -3.28 4.22
CA HIS A 84 -2.67 -3.42 5.68
C HIS A 84 -4.09 -3.11 6.17
N LEU A 85 -4.80 -2.19 5.50
CA LEU A 85 -6.19 -1.86 5.81
C LEU A 85 -7.14 -3.00 5.47
N ALA A 86 -6.86 -3.73 4.40
CA ALA A 86 -7.60 -4.93 4.05
C ALA A 86 -7.49 -6.00 5.14
N LEU A 87 -6.27 -6.25 5.62
CA LEU A 87 -6.01 -7.18 6.73
C LEU A 87 -6.71 -6.71 8.02
N TYR A 88 -6.61 -5.41 8.34
CA TYR A 88 -7.32 -4.80 9.47
C TYR A 88 -8.82 -5.14 9.44
N TYR A 89 -9.49 -4.90 8.31
CA TYR A 89 -10.92 -5.16 8.18
C TYR A 89 -11.25 -6.65 8.18
N ALA A 90 -10.41 -7.50 7.57
CA ALA A 90 -10.62 -8.95 7.58
C ALA A 90 -10.59 -9.53 9.00
N ARG A 91 -9.64 -9.09 9.84
CA ARG A 91 -9.52 -9.50 11.25
C ARG A 91 -10.68 -8.99 12.12
N ARG A 92 -11.38 -7.97 11.65
CA ARG A 92 -12.57 -7.38 12.27
C ARG A 92 -13.86 -7.90 11.62
N GLU A 93 -13.76 -8.95 10.82
CA GLU A 93 -14.88 -9.61 10.11
C GLU A 93 -15.66 -8.71 9.14
N ASN A 94 -15.12 -7.53 8.79
CA ASN A 94 -15.74 -6.65 7.80
C ASN A 94 -15.27 -7.04 6.38
N LYS A 95 -15.93 -8.06 5.81
CA LYS A 95 -15.56 -8.65 4.52
C LYS A 95 -15.63 -7.65 3.37
N MET A 96 -16.70 -6.86 3.30
CA MET A 96 -16.89 -5.84 2.25
C MET A 96 -15.77 -4.79 2.26
N LEU A 97 -15.45 -4.18 3.42
CA LEU A 97 -14.39 -3.17 3.49
C LEU A 97 -13.00 -3.79 3.34
N SER A 98 -12.81 -5.04 3.75
CA SER A 98 -11.56 -5.77 3.51
C SER A 98 -11.30 -5.96 2.02
N GLY A 99 -12.30 -6.48 1.30
CA GLY A 99 -12.22 -6.61 -0.16
C GLY A 99 -12.01 -5.26 -0.83
N LEU A 100 -12.77 -4.24 -0.43
CA LEU A 100 -12.65 -2.88 -0.98
C LEU A 100 -11.24 -2.30 -0.82
N ALA A 101 -10.66 -2.40 0.37
CA ALA A 101 -9.31 -1.93 0.62
C ALA A 101 -8.27 -2.74 -0.20
N LEU A 102 -8.39 -4.06 -0.26
CA LEU A 102 -7.48 -4.89 -1.05
C LEU A 102 -7.56 -4.55 -2.55
N GLY A 103 -8.78 -4.33 -3.05
CA GLY A 103 -9.01 -3.91 -4.43
C GLY A 103 -8.32 -2.60 -4.75
N ARG A 104 -8.36 -1.61 -3.84
CA ARG A 104 -7.64 -0.34 -4.02
C ARG A 104 -6.13 -0.54 -4.03
N ALA A 105 -5.59 -1.43 -3.19
CA ALA A 105 -4.17 -1.77 -3.21
C ALA A 105 -3.74 -2.38 -4.55
N ILE A 106 -4.55 -3.31 -5.08
CA ILE A 106 -4.35 -3.94 -6.38
C ILE A 106 -4.41 -2.91 -7.52
N HIS A 107 -5.40 -2.02 -7.50
CA HIS A 107 -5.50 -0.95 -8.49
C HIS A 107 -4.22 -0.12 -8.57
N TYR A 108 -3.71 0.37 -7.43
CA TYR A 108 -2.47 1.16 -7.41
C TYR A 108 -1.22 0.36 -7.83
N ALA A 109 -1.21 -0.96 -7.65
CA ALA A 109 -0.16 -1.82 -8.16
C ALA A 109 -0.23 -1.94 -9.69
N GLN A 110 -1.43 -2.17 -10.23
CA GLN A 110 -1.68 -2.26 -11.67
C GLN A 110 -1.35 -0.94 -12.38
N ASP A 111 -1.84 0.19 -11.87
CA ASP A 111 -1.49 1.54 -12.34
C ASP A 111 0.03 1.78 -12.30
N GLY A 112 0.66 1.39 -11.19
CA GLY A 112 2.10 1.55 -10.99
C GLY A 112 2.95 0.76 -11.99
N ALA A 113 2.43 -0.34 -12.54
CA ALA A 113 3.14 -1.16 -13.52
C ALA A 113 3.29 -0.48 -14.88
N ILE A 114 2.45 0.51 -15.20
CA ILE A 114 2.50 1.26 -16.46
C ILE A 114 3.40 2.48 -16.26
N LYS A 115 4.56 2.49 -16.93
CA LYS A 115 5.49 3.63 -16.91
C LYS A 115 5.15 4.58 -18.05
N THR A 116 4.71 5.80 -17.71
CA THR A 116 4.49 6.84 -18.73
C THR A 116 5.82 7.39 -19.26
N ARG A 117 5.96 7.49 -20.59
CA ARG A 117 6.92 8.42 -21.21
C ARG A 117 6.27 9.79 -21.31
N LYS A 118 6.77 10.77 -20.57
CA LYS A 118 6.25 12.14 -20.64
C LYS A 118 6.84 12.84 -21.86
N TYR A 119 6.13 12.89 -22.98
CA TYR A 119 6.40 13.86 -24.04
C TYR A 119 5.51 15.08 -23.83
N LEU A 120 6.06 16.27 -24.09
CA LEU A 120 5.65 17.58 -23.56
C LEU A 120 4.16 17.96 -23.62
N LEU A 121 3.30 17.27 -24.38
CA LEU A 121 1.88 17.59 -24.52
C LEU A 121 0.94 16.37 -24.67
N VAL A 122 1.44 15.14 -24.62
CA VAL A 122 0.63 13.92 -24.82
C VAL A 122 0.90 12.93 -23.70
N ASP A 123 -0.15 12.57 -22.96
CA ASP A 123 -0.08 11.53 -21.94
C ASP A 123 -0.16 10.16 -22.62
N VAL A 124 1.01 9.56 -22.88
CA VAL A 124 1.17 8.23 -23.53
C VAL A 124 0.49 7.12 -22.70
N HIS A 125 0.03 7.42 -21.49
CA HIS A 125 -0.74 6.50 -20.66
C HIS A 125 -2.05 6.05 -21.31
N ASP A 126 -2.82 6.97 -21.86
CA ASP A 126 -4.14 6.66 -22.41
C ASP A 126 -4.02 5.81 -23.69
N GLU A 127 -2.91 5.91 -24.41
CA GLU A 127 -2.61 5.10 -25.60
C GLU A 127 -2.20 3.67 -25.20
N VAL A 128 -1.23 3.53 -24.28
CA VAL A 128 -0.81 2.23 -23.74
C VAL A 128 -1.98 1.49 -23.09
N GLU A 129 -2.86 2.19 -22.39
CA GLU A 129 -4.07 1.60 -21.80
C GLU A 129 -5.07 1.12 -22.84
N LYS A 130 -5.25 1.86 -23.94
CA LYS A 130 -6.13 1.45 -25.03
C LYS A 130 -5.56 0.24 -25.77
N GLU A 131 -4.25 0.21 -25.99
CA GLU A 131 -3.56 -0.93 -26.59
C GLU A 131 -3.64 -2.16 -25.68
N LEU A 132 -3.44 -1.98 -24.37
CA LEU A 132 -3.67 -3.01 -23.35
C LEU A 132 -5.12 -3.51 -23.33
N GLU A 133 -6.10 -2.64 -23.53
CA GLU A 133 -7.51 -3.04 -23.59
C GLU A 133 -7.82 -3.88 -24.84
N ILE A 134 -7.26 -3.51 -26.00
CA ILE A 134 -7.40 -4.29 -27.24
C ILE A 134 -6.73 -5.66 -27.07
N LEU A 135 -5.50 -5.67 -26.54
CA LEU A 135 -4.75 -6.87 -26.21
C LEU A 135 -5.53 -7.76 -25.24
N ALA A 136 -6.07 -7.20 -24.16
CA ALA A 136 -6.86 -7.91 -23.16
C ALA A 136 -8.19 -8.46 -23.69
N LYS A 137 -8.83 -7.78 -24.65
CA LYS A 137 -10.00 -8.31 -25.35
C LYS A 137 -9.64 -9.51 -26.22
N SER A 138 -8.45 -9.51 -26.84
CA SER A 138 -7.94 -10.65 -27.62
C SER A 138 -7.35 -11.79 -26.78
N LEU A 139 -6.74 -11.48 -25.62
CA LEU A 139 -5.99 -12.40 -24.76
C LEU A 139 -6.83 -12.90 -23.56
N ARG A 140 -8.16 -12.84 -23.68
CA ARG A 140 -9.10 -12.99 -22.58
C ARG A 140 -8.91 -14.29 -21.77
N GLU A 141 -8.28 -15.30 -22.35
CA GLU A 141 -8.12 -16.63 -21.77
C GLU A 141 -6.70 -16.95 -21.27
N ASP A 142 -5.64 -16.23 -21.71
CA ASP A 142 -4.26 -16.74 -21.55
C ASP A 142 -3.22 -15.73 -21.02
N ILE A 143 -3.62 -14.76 -20.18
CA ILE A 143 -2.63 -13.86 -19.50
C ILE A 143 -1.59 -14.70 -18.74
N GLN A 144 -2.00 -15.81 -18.14
CA GLN A 144 -1.10 -16.72 -17.44
C GLN A 144 -0.03 -17.31 -18.37
N GLU A 145 -0.42 -17.78 -19.55
CA GLU A 145 0.50 -18.37 -20.53
C GLU A 145 1.44 -17.30 -21.09
N LEU A 146 0.89 -16.13 -21.45
CA LEU A 146 1.64 -14.98 -21.94
C LEU A 146 2.75 -14.54 -20.96
N CYS A 147 2.47 -14.60 -19.66
CA CYS A 147 3.39 -14.12 -18.63
C CYS A 147 4.30 -15.21 -18.05
N ARG A 148 4.08 -16.50 -18.35
CA ARG A 148 4.81 -17.64 -17.75
C ARG A 148 6.31 -17.58 -17.99
N ASP A 149 6.72 -17.26 -19.22
CA ASP A 149 8.13 -17.28 -19.64
C ASP A 149 8.79 -15.89 -19.61
N MET A 150 8.06 -14.87 -19.16
CA MET A 150 8.55 -13.50 -19.16
C MET A 150 9.52 -13.26 -18.00
N LYS A 151 10.77 -12.90 -18.34
CA LYS A 151 11.79 -12.50 -17.34
C LYS A 151 11.53 -11.09 -16.83
N LEU A 152 10.84 -10.99 -15.69
CA LEU A 152 10.46 -9.72 -15.05
C LEU A 152 11.44 -9.24 -13.96
N ASP A 153 12.63 -9.85 -13.85
CA ASP A 153 13.51 -9.68 -12.69
C ASP A 153 13.71 -8.23 -12.25
N LYS A 154 13.22 -7.94 -11.03
CA LYS A 154 13.28 -6.66 -10.30
C LYS A 154 12.55 -5.48 -10.97
N LYS A 155 11.78 -5.70 -12.04
CA LYS A 155 10.99 -4.65 -12.66
C LYS A 155 9.70 -4.42 -11.88
N SER A 156 9.41 -3.15 -11.63
CA SER A 156 8.17 -2.73 -10.97
C SER A 156 7.24 -1.94 -11.90
N SER A 157 7.71 -1.60 -13.11
CA SER A 157 6.96 -0.89 -14.14
C SER A 157 7.62 -1.05 -15.51
N SER A 158 6.87 -0.98 -16.60
CA SER A 158 7.39 -0.94 -17.98
C SER A 158 6.66 0.06 -18.87
N THR A 159 7.32 0.52 -19.94
CA THR A 159 6.70 1.30 -21.03
C THR A 159 6.22 0.39 -22.17
N GLN A 160 6.42 -0.93 -22.08
CA GLN A 160 5.97 -1.92 -23.08
C GLN A 160 4.70 -2.59 -22.57
N ASP A 161 3.67 -2.70 -23.41
CA ASP A 161 2.33 -3.12 -23.00
C ASP A 161 2.30 -4.52 -22.39
N ILE A 162 2.78 -5.53 -23.12
CA ILE A 162 2.78 -6.93 -22.64
C ILE A 162 3.59 -7.05 -21.34
N GLU A 163 4.71 -6.34 -21.24
CA GLU A 163 5.51 -6.34 -20.02
C GLU A 163 4.79 -5.67 -18.85
N ALA A 164 4.15 -4.52 -19.07
CA ALA A 164 3.35 -3.82 -18.05
C ALA A 164 2.14 -4.67 -17.60
N LEU A 165 1.51 -5.39 -18.52
CA LEU A 165 0.45 -6.37 -18.24
C LEU A 165 0.97 -7.49 -17.33
N CYS A 166 2.11 -8.09 -17.66
CA CYS A 166 2.68 -9.18 -16.88
C CYS A 166 3.19 -8.73 -15.51
N ILE A 167 3.74 -7.51 -15.39
CA ILE A 167 4.09 -6.90 -14.10
C ILE A 167 2.81 -6.70 -13.27
N SER A 168 1.75 -6.14 -13.85
CA SER A 168 0.46 -5.92 -13.18
C SER A 168 -0.15 -7.23 -12.67
N TYR A 169 -0.15 -8.26 -13.53
CA TYR A 169 -0.63 -9.60 -13.20
C TYR A 169 0.15 -10.23 -12.04
N THR A 170 1.48 -10.21 -12.14
CA THR A 170 2.37 -10.80 -11.12
C THR A 170 2.23 -10.09 -9.77
N GLN A 171 2.18 -8.76 -9.75
CA GLN A 171 1.98 -7.98 -8.52
C GLN A 171 0.58 -8.23 -7.92
N THR A 172 -0.45 -8.41 -8.76
CA THR A 172 -1.80 -8.75 -8.30
C THR A 172 -1.81 -10.12 -7.63
N ILE A 173 -1.18 -11.14 -8.24
CA ILE A 173 -1.00 -12.47 -7.64
C ILE A 173 -0.27 -12.34 -6.30
N GLU A 174 0.87 -11.64 -6.26
CA GLU A 174 1.67 -11.51 -5.04
C GLU A 174 0.87 -10.87 -3.89
N LEU A 175 0.12 -9.80 -4.15
CA LEU A 175 -0.74 -9.16 -3.16
C LEU A 175 -1.82 -10.11 -2.64
N LEU A 176 -2.48 -10.86 -3.53
CA LEU A 176 -3.52 -11.83 -3.16
C LEU A 176 -2.94 -12.99 -2.33
N LYS A 177 -1.83 -13.59 -2.77
CA LYS A 177 -1.15 -14.68 -2.04
C LYS A 177 -0.73 -14.22 -0.65
N ASN A 178 -0.03 -13.08 -0.58
CA ASN A 178 0.43 -12.53 0.70
C ASN A 178 -0.74 -12.23 1.63
N PHE A 179 -1.86 -11.72 1.10
CA PHE A 179 -3.06 -11.47 1.90
C PHE A 179 -3.61 -12.76 2.53
N PHE A 180 -3.79 -13.83 1.75
CA PHE A 180 -4.29 -15.10 2.29
C PHE A 180 -3.31 -15.80 3.22
N ILE A 181 -2.00 -15.73 2.94
CA ILE A 181 -0.96 -16.24 3.84
C ILE A 181 -1.00 -15.51 5.18
N GLU A 182 -1.02 -14.17 5.17
CA GLU A 182 -1.06 -13.34 6.37
C GLU A 182 -2.35 -13.56 7.17
N LEU A 183 -3.49 -13.82 6.52
CA LEU A 183 -4.73 -14.16 7.23
C LEU A 183 -4.68 -15.50 7.96
N LYS A 184 -3.96 -16.49 7.42
CA LYS A 184 -3.78 -17.81 8.07
C LYS A 184 -2.86 -17.75 9.29
N GLN A 185 -1.99 -16.74 9.39
CA GLN A 185 -1.10 -16.61 10.53
C GLN A 185 -1.90 -16.32 11.81
N SER A 186 -1.59 -17.04 12.89
CA SER A 186 -2.06 -16.71 14.23
C SER A 186 -1.22 -15.56 14.78
N ILE A 187 -1.88 -14.56 15.37
CA ILE A 187 -1.18 -13.40 15.90
C ILE A 187 -1.58 -13.20 17.36
N ASP A 188 -0.58 -13.16 18.24
CA ASP A 188 -0.77 -12.89 19.66
C ASP A 188 -1.01 -11.38 19.87
N ILE A 189 -2.29 -11.01 19.86
CA ILE A 189 -2.76 -9.64 20.08
C ILE A 189 -2.30 -9.10 21.44
N LYS A 190 -2.23 -9.95 22.49
CA LYS A 190 -1.79 -9.52 23.83
C LYS A 190 -0.31 -9.15 23.82
N LYS A 191 0.52 -9.98 23.21
CA LYS A 191 1.96 -9.69 23.03
C LYS A 191 2.16 -8.42 22.20
N LEU A 192 1.39 -8.24 21.13
CA LEU A 192 1.49 -7.05 20.30
C LEU A 192 1.09 -5.77 21.05
N TRP A 193 0.01 -5.79 21.82
CA TRP A 193 -0.38 -4.68 22.70
C TRP A 193 0.70 -4.32 23.70
N LYS A 194 1.32 -5.34 24.32
CA LYS A 194 2.46 -5.13 25.25
C LYS A 194 3.61 -4.41 24.55
N ILE A 195 3.97 -4.84 23.34
CA ILE A 195 5.05 -4.22 22.54
C ILE A 195 4.69 -2.77 22.18
N ILE A 196 3.46 -2.49 21.73
CA ILE A 196 2.99 -1.13 21.40
C ILE A 196 3.02 -0.24 22.65
N TRP A 197 2.58 -0.74 23.79
CA TRP A 197 2.56 0.01 25.04
C TRP A 197 3.97 0.38 25.50
N ILE A 198 4.91 -0.57 25.45
CA ILE A 198 6.33 -0.33 25.72
C ILE A 198 6.88 0.74 24.75
N ALA A 199 6.59 0.62 23.46
CA ALA A 199 7.05 1.58 22.46
C ALA A 199 6.48 3.01 22.70
N ARG A 200 5.23 3.11 23.16
CA ARG A 200 4.62 4.40 23.54
C ARG A 200 5.30 5.03 24.76
N ILE A 201 5.55 4.24 25.80
CA ILE A 201 6.25 4.72 27.00
C ILE A 201 7.66 5.19 26.64
N LEU A 202 8.40 4.40 25.89
CA LEU A 202 9.74 4.77 25.44
C LEU A 202 9.73 6.06 24.63
N LYS A 203 8.77 6.23 23.71
CA LYS A 203 8.60 7.48 22.97
C LYS A 203 8.36 8.69 23.89
N THR A 204 7.52 8.53 24.91
CA THR A 204 7.24 9.59 25.89
C THR A 204 8.48 9.91 26.71
N ILE A 205 9.22 8.90 27.19
CA ILE A 205 10.47 9.08 27.92
C ILE A 205 11.48 9.82 27.04
N THR A 206 11.72 9.37 25.81
CA THR A 206 12.64 10.03 24.87
C THR A 206 12.25 11.49 24.60
N ALA A 207 10.95 11.77 24.42
CA ALA A 207 10.46 13.14 24.22
C ALA A 207 10.68 14.02 25.45
N LEU A 208 10.37 13.52 26.65
CA LEU A 208 10.61 14.22 27.91
C LEU A 208 12.10 14.50 28.10
N THR A 209 12.97 13.51 27.88
CA THR A 209 14.42 13.69 27.98
C THR A 209 14.94 14.75 27.00
N LEU A 210 14.43 14.78 25.76
CA LEU A 210 14.83 15.81 24.78
C LEU A 210 14.38 17.23 25.17
N ILE A 211 13.29 17.36 25.92
CA ILE A 211 12.78 18.66 26.41
C ILE A 211 13.53 19.11 27.67
N THR A 212 13.98 18.18 28.52
CA THR A 212 14.65 18.50 29.80
C THR A 212 16.14 18.76 29.66
N ILE A 213 16.82 18.18 28.66
CA ILE A 213 18.27 18.38 28.41
C ILE A 213 18.65 19.87 28.23
N PRO A 214 17.93 20.69 27.44
CA PRO A 214 18.30 22.09 27.22
C PRO A 214 18.01 23.00 28.42
N LEU A 215 17.18 22.53 29.38
CA LEU A 215 16.68 23.34 30.48
C LEU A 215 17.49 23.20 31.76
N LEU A 216 18.35 22.19 31.88
CA LEU A 216 18.97 21.87 33.16
C LEU A 216 20.50 21.81 33.18
N LEU A 217 21.27 21.59 32.09
CA LEU A 217 22.61 20.98 32.30
C LEU A 217 23.85 21.50 31.55
N ASN A 218 24.92 21.62 32.36
CA ASN A 218 26.34 21.61 32.02
C ASN A 218 26.73 20.29 31.31
N THR A 219 27.81 20.29 30.52
CA THR A 219 28.16 19.22 29.54
C THR A 219 28.21 17.78 30.06
N TYR A 220 28.45 17.56 31.35
CA TYR A 220 28.57 16.23 31.96
C TYR A 220 27.24 15.50 32.19
N GLU A 221 26.18 16.21 32.56
CA GLU A 221 24.91 15.55 32.87
C GLU A 221 24.09 15.25 31.59
N ALA A 222 24.40 15.92 30.47
CA ALA A 222 23.84 15.60 29.16
C ALA A 222 24.15 14.15 28.71
N LEU A 223 25.28 13.56 29.15
CA LEU A 223 25.65 12.17 28.85
C LEU A 223 24.68 11.14 29.45
N PHE A 224 24.10 11.42 30.63
CA PHE A 224 23.11 10.53 31.26
C PHE A 224 21.80 10.45 30.46
N PHE A 225 21.46 11.49 29.71
CA PHE A 225 20.25 11.52 28.88
C PHE A 225 20.47 10.97 27.46
N ILE A 226 21.71 10.88 26.99
CA ILE A 226 22.03 10.29 25.67
C ILE A 226 21.71 8.79 25.63
N ILE A 227 21.92 8.07 26.73
CA ILE A 227 21.66 6.62 26.84
C ILE A 227 20.16 6.30 26.65
N PRO A 228 19.20 6.89 27.39
CA PRO A 228 17.78 6.62 27.17
C PRO A 228 17.28 7.12 25.80
N ILE A 229 17.87 8.16 25.23
CA ILE A 229 17.55 8.61 23.86
C ILE A 229 18.03 7.59 22.82
N THR A 230 19.28 7.12 22.90
CA THR A 230 19.81 6.12 21.97
C THR A 230 19.08 4.79 22.09
N ILE A 231 18.74 4.35 23.31
CA ILE A 231 17.90 3.15 23.54
C ILE A 231 16.49 3.37 22.95
N GLY A 232 15.86 4.50 23.21
CA GLY A 232 14.52 4.82 22.70
C GLY A 232 14.46 4.88 21.17
N VAL A 233 15.48 5.46 20.52
CA VAL A 233 15.61 5.51 19.06
C VAL A 233 15.93 4.12 18.49
N ALA A 234 16.84 3.36 19.10
CA ALA A 234 17.21 2.02 18.64
C ALA A 234 16.06 1.00 18.75
N LEU A 235 15.19 1.16 19.75
CA LEU A 235 14.03 0.29 19.96
C LEU A 235 12.77 0.77 19.22
N TYR A 236 12.72 2.02 18.75
CA TYR A 236 11.61 2.51 17.93
C TYR A 236 11.63 1.83 16.56
N ARG A 237 10.71 0.88 16.36
CA ARG A 237 10.51 0.24 15.06
C ARG A 237 9.16 0.69 14.47
N PRO A 238 9.16 1.54 13.42
CA PRO A 238 7.93 1.89 12.68
C PRO A 238 7.14 0.66 12.24
N ARG A 239 7.83 -0.45 11.98
CA ARG A 239 7.25 -1.75 11.61
C ARG A 239 6.22 -2.28 12.61
N ILE A 240 6.35 -2.00 13.91
CA ILE A 240 5.40 -2.44 14.94
C ILE A 240 3.98 -1.89 14.67
N TYR A 241 3.87 -0.65 14.19
CA TYR A 241 2.58 -0.04 13.89
C TYR A 241 1.92 -0.64 12.65
N TYR A 242 2.72 -1.11 11.69
CA TYR A 242 2.20 -1.87 10.55
C TYR A 242 1.68 -3.25 10.98
N GLU A 243 2.42 -3.97 11.83
CA GLU A 243 1.92 -5.24 12.41
C GLU A 243 0.65 -5.03 13.27
N ALA A 244 0.57 -3.90 14.00
CA ALA A 244 -0.64 -3.49 14.72
C ALA A 244 -1.84 -3.24 13.80
N MET A 245 -1.59 -2.79 12.57
CA MET A 245 -2.65 -2.60 11.59
C MET A 245 -3.12 -3.94 11.00
N LYS A 246 -2.18 -4.83 10.61
CA LYS A 246 -2.52 -6.16 10.08
C LYS A 246 -3.40 -6.99 11.02
N THR A 247 -3.26 -6.76 12.33
CA THR A 247 -3.97 -7.49 13.40
C THR A 247 -5.35 -6.94 13.73
N GLY A 248 -5.79 -5.84 13.10
CA GLY A 248 -7.08 -5.24 13.43
C GLY A 248 -7.06 -4.33 14.67
N VAL A 249 -5.88 -4.02 15.23
CA VAL A 249 -5.75 -3.24 16.47
C VAL A 249 -5.91 -1.74 16.22
N MET A 250 -5.28 -1.21 15.17
CA MET A 250 -5.34 0.22 14.86
C MET A 250 -5.22 0.51 13.37
N ILE A 251 -5.68 1.68 12.96
CA ILE A 251 -5.48 2.18 11.60
C ILE A 251 -4.35 3.21 11.61
N LEU A 252 -3.32 2.99 10.80
CA LEU A 252 -2.23 3.94 10.59
C LEU A 252 -2.44 4.65 9.25
N LYS A 253 -2.87 5.91 9.29
CA LYS A 253 -3.04 6.70 8.06
C LYS A 253 -1.68 7.05 7.44
N PRO A 254 -1.54 6.99 6.11
CA PRO A 254 -0.28 7.29 5.45
C PRO A 254 0.02 8.79 5.53
N TYR A 255 1.27 9.12 5.83
CA TYR A 255 1.70 10.51 5.91
C TYR A 255 1.62 11.17 4.52
N ASN A 256 1.14 12.42 4.44
CA ASN A 256 0.91 13.18 3.20
C ASN A 256 -0.22 12.70 2.28
N TYR A 257 -1.12 11.84 2.74
CA TYR A 257 -2.29 11.45 1.94
C TYR A 257 -3.59 11.82 2.64
N LYS A 258 -4.60 12.16 1.86
CA LYS A 258 -6.00 12.09 2.28
C LYS A 258 -6.60 10.87 1.62
N THR A 259 -6.79 9.85 2.43
CA THR A 259 -7.39 8.59 2.03
C THR A 259 -8.92 8.69 2.09
N VAL A 260 -9.61 7.95 1.23
CA VAL A 260 -11.08 7.90 1.22
C VAL A 260 -11.63 7.22 2.50
N TYR A 261 -10.85 6.32 3.09
CA TYR A 261 -11.18 5.55 4.30
C TYR A 261 -10.19 5.84 5.45
#